data_AF-A0A6B3EZH7-F1
#
_entry.id   AF-A0A6B3EZH7-F1
#
_cell.length_a   1.000
_cell.length_b   1.000
_cell.length_c   1.000
_cell.angle_alpha   90.00
_cell.angle_beta   90.00
_cell.angle_gamma   90.00
#
_symmetry.space_group_name_H-M   'P 1'
#
loop_
_entity.id
_entity.type
_entity.pdbx_description
1 polymer ?
#
loop_
_entity_poly.entity_id
_entity_poly.type
_entity_poly.pdbx_seq_one_letter_code
_entity_poly.pdbx_strand_id
1 'polypeptide(L)'
;YPVGHPDRTEAKAAVATLSPTGWTPIGPALLGAADDLKNGEASKRIVLITDGEDTCQRDPCEVAREIAAKGVHLVVDTLGLVPDAKTRNQLSCIAEATGGTYTTVRHTKELSGRVKQLVHRAADPVV
;
A
#
# COMPACT_ATOMS: atom_id res chain seq x y z
N TYR A 1 -1.95 -14.75 3.23
CA TYR A 1 -0.89 -14.89 4.25
C TYR A 1 -1.30 -14.03 5.42
N PRO A 2 -1.74 -14.61 6.56
CA PRO A 2 -2.15 -13.81 7.70
C PRO A 2 -0.99 -12.94 8.17
N VAL A 3 -1.24 -11.66 8.44
CA VAL A 3 -0.21 -10.74 8.93
C VAL A 3 0.19 -11.15 10.35
N GLY A 4 1.47 -11.40 10.57
CA GLY A 4 2.02 -11.90 11.82
C GLY A 4 3.51 -11.62 11.95
N HIS A 5 4.20 -12.29 12.88
CA HIS A 5 5.65 -12.14 12.99
C HIS A 5 6.34 -12.56 11.68
N PRO A 6 7.15 -11.68 11.07
CA PRO A 6 7.69 -11.93 9.75
C PRO A 6 8.84 -12.93 9.81
N ASP A 7 8.68 -14.10 9.17
CA ASP A 7 9.83 -14.89 8.73
C ASP A 7 10.41 -14.23 7.47
N ARG A 8 11.60 -13.66 7.61
CA ARG A 8 12.27 -12.93 6.53
C ARG A 8 12.61 -13.82 5.34
N THR A 9 12.91 -15.09 5.57
CA THR A 9 13.25 -16.05 4.52
C THR A 9 11.99 -16.41 3.74
N GLU A 10 10.91 -16.74 4.44
CA GLU A 10 9.62 -17.06 3.82
C GLU A 10 9.07 -15.87 3.04
N ALA A 11 9.08 -14.67 3.61
CA ALA A 11 8.60 -13.45 2.94
C ALA A 11 9.39 -13.16 1.65
N LYS A 12 10.72 -13.32 1.68
CA LYS A 12 11.55 -13.16 0.47
C LYS A 12 11.25 -14.21 -0.59
N ALA A 13 11.07 -15.47 -0.18
CA ALA A 13 10.72 -16.55 -1.09
C ALA A 13 9.35 -16.30 -1.75
N ALA A 14 8.35 -15.89 -0.97
CA ALA A 14 7.02 -15.55 -1.48
C ALA A 14 7.04 -14.35 -2.44
N VAL A 15 7.84 -13.31 -2.16
CA VAL A 15 8.00 -12.18 -3.08
C VAL A 15 8.68 -12.62 -4.39
N ALA A 16 9.65 -13.53 -4.31
CA ALA A 16 10.39 -14.01 -5.49
C ALA A 16 9.54 -14.88 -6.43
N THR A 17 8.38 -15.39 -5.99
CA THR A 17 7.47 -16.19 -6.84
C THR A 17 6.39 -15.35 -7.52
N LEU A 18 6.27 -14.05 -7.19
CA LEU A 18 5.27 -13.17 -7.80
C LEU A 18 5.52 -13.03 -9.30
N SER A 19 4.46 -13.23 -10.09
CA SER A 19 4.48 -13.09 -11.54
C SER A 19 3.35 -12.15 -11.99
N PRO A 20 3.60 -11.16 -12.84
CA PRO A 20 2.56 -10.28 -13.36
C PRO A 20 1.51 -11.07 -14.14
N THR A 21 0.23 -10.79 -13.86
CA THR A 21 -0.91 -11.47 -14.52
C THR A 21 -1.68 -10.57 -15.50
N GLY A 22 -1.27 -9.31 -15.63
CA GLY A 22 -1.84 -8.34 -16.58
C GLY A 22 -2.99 -7.47 -16.04
N TRP A 23 -3.37 -7.64 -14.77
CA TRP A 23 -4.40 -6.82 -14.10
C TRP A 23 -3.82 -6.11 -12.88
N THR A 24 -4.40 -4.97 -12.52
CA THR A 24 -3.96 -4.14 -11.40
C THR A 24 -5.15 -3.87 -10.47
N PRO A 25 -5.64 -4.89 -9.72
CA PRO A 25 -6.81 -4.77 -8.85
C PRO A 25 -6.48 -4.09 -7.52
N ILE A 26 -6.29 -2.77 -7.52
CA ILE A 26 -5.92 -1.98 -6.34
C ILE A 26 -7.05 -1.97 -5.30
N GLY A 27 -8.30 -1.77 -5.73
CA GLY A 27 -9.45 -1.78 -4.80
C GLY A 27 -9.55 -3.07 -3.98
N PRO A 28 -9.61 -4.26 -4.63
CA PRO A 28 -9.60 -5.55 -3.94
C PRO A 28 -8.36 -5.77 -3.05
N ALA A 29 -7.17 -5.34 -3.50
CA ALA A 29 -5.95 -5.46 -2.70
C ALA A 29 -6.01 -4.64 -1.41
N LEU A 30 -6.54 -3.41 -1.46
CA LEU A 30 -6.74 -2.57 -0.28
C LEU A 30 -7.75 -3.18 0.70
N LEU A 31 -8.84 -3.76 0.21
CA LEU A 31 -9.82 -4.44 1.05
C LEU A 31 -9.25 -5.67 1.73
N GLY A 32 -8.49 -6.50 1.01
CA GLY A 32 -7.81 -7.66 1.58
C GLY A 32 -6.82 -7.26 2.67
N ALA A 33 -5.99 -6.25 2.39
CA ALA A 33 -5.04 -5.73 3.37
C ALA A 33 -5.73 -5.13 4.61
N ALA A 34 -6.85 -4.42 4.43
CA ALA A 34 -7.62 -3.88 5.54
C ALA A 34 -8.28 -5.00 6.38
N ASP A 35 -8.73 -6.09 5.76
CA ASP A 35 -9.30 -7.23 6.48
C ASP A 35 -8.23 -8.00 7.28
N ASP A 36 -7.06 -8.22 6.69
CA ASP A 36 -5.90 -8.83 7.36
C ASP A 36 -5.45 -8.00 8.58
N LEU A 37 -5.59 -6.68 8.49
CA LEU A 37 -5.19 -5.73 9.53
C LEU A 37 -6.35 -5.29 10.43
N LYS A 38 -7.56 -5.85 10.34
CA LYS A 38 -8.71 -5.34 11.12
C LYS A 38 -8.57 -5.52 12.63
N ASN A 39 -7.78 -6.49 13.07
CA ASN A 39 -7.60 -6.83 14.48
C ASN A 39 -6.44 -6.05 15.12
N GLY A 40 -6.50 -5.83 16.44
CA GLY A 40 -5.47 -5.15 17.22
C GLY A 40 -5.58 -3.62 17.24
N GLU A 41 -5.06 -3.01 18.31
CA GLU A 41 -5.18 -1.57 18.60
C GLU A 41 -3.99 -0.74 18.09
N ALA A 42 -2.96 -1.39 17.54
CA ALA A 42 -1.80 -0.69 17.02
C ALA A 42 -2.13 0.08 15.73
N SER A 43 -1.46 1.21 15.55
CA SER A 43 -1.44 1.95 14.27
C SER A 43 -0.97 1.03 13.14
N LYS A 44 -1.76 0.95 12.07
CA LYS A 44 -1.50 0.07 10.94
C LYS A 44 -1.06 0.89 9.73
N ARG A 45 -0.17 0.33 8.93
CA ARG A 45 0.34 0.98 7.72
C ARG A 45 0.42 0.01 6.56
N ILE A 46 -0.04 0.46 5.39
CA ILE A 46 0.11 -0.23 4.11
C ILE A 46 1.05 0.59 3.23
N VAL A 47 1.94 -0.09 2.52
CA VAL A 47 2.72 0.50 1.42
C VAL A 47 2.21 -0.09 0.11
N LEU A 48 1.47 0.70 -0.65
CA LEU A 48 0.97 0.31 -1.96
C LEU A 48 2.01 0.68 -3.03
N ILE A 49 2.47 -0.30 -3.80
CA ILE A 49 3.42 -0.11 -4.91
C ILE A 49 2.72 -0.52 -6.20
N THR A 50 2.66 0.36 -7.20
CA THR A 50 2.06 0.04 -8.50
C THR A 50 2.79 0.73 -9.65
N ASP A 51 2.85 0.05 -10.78
CA ASP A 51 3.27 0.57 -12.09
C ASP A 51 2.08 0.79 -13.04
N GLY A 52 0.85 0.50 -12.61
CA GLY A 52 -0.35 0.59 -13.43
C GLY A 52 -1.51 1.31 -12.75
N GLU A 53 -2.44 1.77 -13.59
CA GLU A 53 -3.75 2.25 -13.17
C GLU A 53 -4.61 1.09 -12.66
N ASP A 54 -5.61 1.35 -11.80
CA ASP A 54 -6.57 0.30 -11.44
C ASP A 54 -7.37 -0.15 -12.66
N THR A 55 -7.52 -1.47 -12.83
CA THR A 55 -8.24 -2.04 -13.99
C THR A 55 -9.59 -2.67 -13.61
N CYS A 56 -10.12 -2.35 -12.43
CA CYS A 56 -11.34 -2.92 -11.88
C CYS A 56 -12.52 -1.93 -11.89
N GLN A 57 -13.72 -2.42 -11.55
CA GLN A 57 -14.97 -1.66 -11.71
C GLN A 57 -15.21 -0.59 -10.63
N ARG A 58 -14.48 -0.64 -9.50
CA ARG A 58 -14.73 0.20 -8.34
C ARG A 58 -13.56 1.14 -8.11
N ASP A 59 -13.84 2.43 -7.93
CA ASP A 59 -12.82 3.45 -7.67
C ASP A 59 -12.05 3.10 -6.38
N PRO A 60 -10.73 2.88 -6.45
CA PRO A 60 -9.93 2.54 -5.27
C PRO A 60 -9.79 3.68 -4.27
N CYS A 61 -10.02 4.94 -4.66
CA CYS A 61 -10.08 6.05 -3.72
C CYS A 61 -11.35 5.99 -2.85
N GLU A 62 -12.50 5.60 -3.41
CA GLU A 62 -13.70 5.35 -2.61
C GLU A 62 -13.47 4.23 -1.60
N VAL A 63 -12.82 3.15 -2.03
CA VAL A 63 -12.41 2.04 -1.16
C VAL A 63 -11.51 2.54 -0.03
N ALA A 64 -10.52 3.39 -0.32
CA ALA A 64 -9.63 3.96 0.69
C ALA A 64 -10.39 4.82 1.70
N ARG A 65 -11.35 5.64 1.25
CA ARG A 65 -12.20 6.45 2.15
C ARG A 65 -13.07 5.58 3.06
N GLU A 66 -13.65 4.50 2.54
CA GLU A 66 -14.41 3.55 3.37
C GLU A 66 -13.55 2.89 4.42
N ILE A 67 -12.32 2.50 4.06
CA ILE A 67 -11.36 1.90 5.00
C ILE A 67 -11.00 2.91 6.09
N ALA A 68 -10.72 4.16 5.74
CA ALA A 68 -10.44 5.21 6.72
C ALA A 68 -11.65 5.48 7.65
N ALA A 69 -12.86 5.50 7.09
CA ALA A 69 -14.10 5.73 7.84
C ALA A 69 -14.44 4.60 8.84
N LYS A 70 -13.96 3.38 8.62
CA LYS A 70 -14.13 2.25 9.56
C LYS A 70 -13.31 2.39 10.85
N GLY A 71 -12.51 3.46 11.00
CA GLY A 71 -11.78 3.75 12.24
C GLY A 71 -10.60 2.82 12.50
N VAL A 72 -10.12 2.11 11.48
CA VAL A 72 -9.09 1.05 11.63
C VAL A 72 -7.66 1.60 11.84
N HIS A 73 -7.51 2.92 12.08
CA HIS A 73 -6.22 3.63 12.16
C HIS A 73 -5.19 3.14 11.12
N LEU A 74 -5.64 3.04 9.87
CA LEU A 74 -4.89 2.49 8.76
C LEU A 74 -4.41 3.59 7.83
N VAL A 75 -3.09 3.77 7.74
CA VAL A 75 -2.45 4.74 6.86
C VAL A 75 -1.94 4.04 5.60
N VAL A 76 -2.21 4.58 4.42
CA VAL A 76 -1.73 4.02 3.14
C VAL A 76 -0.73 4.96 2.49
N ASP A 77 0.55 4.57 2.45
CA ASP A 77 1.58 5.23 1.66
C ASP A 77 1.61 4.62 0.25
N THR A 78 1.57 5.46 -0.79
CA THR A 78 1.49 5.02 -2.19
C THR A 78 2.76 5.35 -2.97
N LEU A 79 3.31 4.36 -3.67
CA LEU A 79 4.52 4.46 -4.49
C LEU A 79 4.17 4.13 -5.94
N GLY A 80 4.22 5.14 -6.82
CA GLY A 80 3.96 4.97 -8.25
C GLY A 80 5.24 4.80 -9.07
N LEU A 81 5.33 3.74 -9.86
CA LEU A 81 6.51 3.43 -10.69
C LEU A 81 6.48 4.05 -12.10
N VAL A 82 5.35 4.63 -12.50
CA VAL A 82 5.15 5.23 -13.83
C VAL A 82 4.74 6.70 -13.76
N PRO A 83 5.08 7.52 -14.77
CA PRO A 83 4.75 8.95 -14.81
C PRO A 83 3.32 9.26 -15.27
N ASP A 84 2.41 8.29 -15.24
CA ASP A 84 1.01 8.49 -15.69
C ASP A 84 0.23 9.44 -14.77
N ALA A 85 -0.58 10.32 -15.36
CA ALA A 85 -1.35 11.33 -14.62
C ALA A 85 -2.57 10.74 -13.90
N LYS A 86 -3.22 9.75 -14.50
CA LYS A 86 -4.43 9.13 -13.93
C LYS A 86 -4.07 8.24 -12.75
N THR A 87 -3.05 7.39 -12.90
CA THR A 87 -2.46 6.59 -11.81
C THR A 87 -2.00 7.49 -10.67
N ARG A 88 -1.34 8.63 -10.97
CA ARG A 88 -0.94 9.60 -9.94
C ARG A 88 -2.12 10.15 -9.16
N ASN A 89 -3.15 10.64 -9.83
CA ASN A 89 -4.33 11.21 -9.16
C ASN A 89 -5.00 10.17 -8.26
N GLN A 90 -5.11 8.94 -8.74
CA GLN A 90 -5.68 7.82 -7.99
C GLN A 90 -4.85 7.50 -6.73
N LEU A 91 -3.53 7.38 -6.88
CA LEU A 91 -2.63 7.07 -5.75
C LEU A 91 -2.53 8.22 -4.74
N SER A 92 -2.56 9.46 -5.19
CA SER A 92 -2.67 10.64 -4.33
C SER A 92 -3.97 10.62 -3.53
N CYS A 93 -5.10 10.33 -4.18
CA CYS A 93 -6.41 10.26 -3.53
C CYS A 93 -6.44 9.20 -2.43
N ILE A 94 -5.87 8.01 -2.68
CA ILE A 94 -5.77 6.92 -1.69
C ILE A 94 -4.92 7.35 -0.48
N ALA A 95 -3.76 7.96 -0.74
CA ALA A 95 -2.87 8.42 0.32
C ALA A 95 -3.54 9.52 1.17
N GLU A 96 -4.16 10.52 0.54
CA GLU A 96 -4.86 11.61 1.21
C GLU A 96 -6.05 11.11 2.04
N ALA A 97 -6.84 10.19 1.49
CA ALA A 97 -8.00 9.62 2.18
C ALA A 97 -7.65 8.88 3.48
N THR A 98 -6.41 8.39 3.59
CA THR A 98 -5.92 7.60 4.73
C THR A 98 -4.85 8.32 5.57
N GLY A 99 -4.50 9.56 5.21
CA GLY A 99 -3.46 10.34 5.89
C GLY A 99 -2.02 9.88 5.60
N GLY A 100 -1.80 9.14 4.51
CA GLY A 100 -0.48 8.71 4.06
C GLY A 100 0.16 9.65 3.06
N THR A 101 1.22 9.18 2.38
CA THR A 101 1.96 9.97 1.39
C THR A 101 2.06 9.29 0.04
N TYR A 102 1.94 10.08 -1.03
CA TYR A 102 2.24 9.64 -2.39
C TYR A 102 3.70 9.95 -2.74
N THR A 103 4.37 9.05 -3.46
CA THR A 103 5.71 9.28 -4.02
C THR A 103 5.83 8.62 -5.37
N THR A 104 6.29 9.36 -6.38
CA THR A 104 6.71 8.78 -7.66
C THR A 104 8.13 8.24 -7.51
N VAL A 105 8.37 7.03 -8.01
CA VAL A 105 9.67 6.37 -7.96
C VAL A 105 10.09 6.00 -9.38
N ARG A 106 11.30 6.37 -9.79
CA ARG A 106 11.80 6.14 -11.15
C ARG A 106 12.90 5.09 -11.24
N HIS A 107 13.53 4.77 -10.11
CA HIS A 107 14.66 3.85 -10.06
C HIS A 107 14.61 2.91 -8.86
N THR A 108 15.12 1.69 -9.02
CA THR A 108 15.13 0.66 -7.96
C THR A 108 15.81 1.12 -6.66
N LYS A 109 16.84 1.98 -6.76
CA LYS A 109 17.53 2.54 -5.60
C LYS A 109 16.62 3.49 -4.78
N GLU A 110 15.82 4.28 -5.47
CA GLU A 110 14.83 5.19 -4.86
C GLU A 110 13.70 4.38 -4.21
N LEU A 111 13.21 3.33 -4.88
CA LEU A 111 12.22 2.42 -4.31
C LEU A 111 12.71 1.81 -3.00
N SER A 112 13.91 1.24 -3.03
CA SER A 112 14.54 0.60 -1.86
C SER A 112 14.74 1.60 -0.73
N GLY A 113 15.17 2.83 -1.04
CA GLY A 113 15.34 3.90 -0.06
C GLY A 113 14.01 4.32 0.57
N ARG A 114 12.97 4.51 -0.26
CA ARG A 114 11.66 4.96 0.20
C ARG A 114 10.96 3.90 1.05
N VAL A 115 11.00 2.63 0.64
CA VAL A 115 10.45 1.53 1.44
C VAL A 115 11.14 1.45 2.79
N LYS A 116 12.49 1.53 2.84
CA LYS A 116 13.22 1.55 4.12
C LYS A 116 12.79 2.71 5.02
N GLN A 117 12.64 3.91 4.44
CA GLN A 117 12.17 5.08 5.19
C GLN A 117 10.75 4.89 5.75
N LEU A 118 9.84 4.34 4.96
CA LEU A 118 8.46 4.09 5.39
C LEU A 118 8.40 3.02 6.48
N VAL A 119 9.24 1.99 6.41
CA VAL A 119 9.38 0.95 7.45
C VAL A 119 9.95 1.52 8.74
N HIS A 120 10.99 2.35 8.68
CA HIS A 120 11.53 3.01 9.89
C HIS A 120 10.49 3.91 10.55
N ARG A 121 9.73 4.70 9.78
CA ARG A 121 8.64 5.52 10.31
C ARG A 121 7.54 4.71 11.01
N ALA A 122 7.32 3.47 10.59
CA ALA A 122 6.35 2.58 11.23
C ALA A 122 6.90 1.93 12.50
N ALA A 123 8.22 1.89 12.67
CA ALA A 123 8.90 1.34 13.85
C ALA A 123 9.03 2.38 14.98
N ASP A 124 8.96 3.67 14.65
CA ASP A 124 8.96 4.75 15.63
C ASP A 124 7.52 4.97 16.16
N PRO A 125 7.25 4.86 17.48
CA PRO A 125 5.95 5.19 18.02
C PRO A 125 5.65 6.67 17.76
N VAL A 126 4.42 6.97 17.32
CA VAL A 126 3.91 8.34 17.39
C VAL A 126 3.79 8.66 18.87
N VAL A 127 4.67 9.54 19.36
CA VAL A 127 4.64 10.11 20.72
C VAL A 127 3.38 10.93 20.96
#